data_AF-A0A2V5IS06-F1
#
_entry.id   AF-A0A2V5IS06-F1
#
_cell.length_a   1.000
_cell.length_b   1.000
_cell.length_c   1.000
_cell.angle_alpha   90.00
_cell.angle_beta   90.00
_cell.angle_gamma   90.00
#
_symmetry.space_group_name_H-M   'P 1'
#
loop_
_entity.id
_entity.type
_entity.pdbx_description
1 polymer ?
#
loop_
_entity_poly.entity_id
_entity_poly.type
_entity_poly.pdbx_seq_one_letter_code
_entity_poly.pdbx_strand_id
1 'polypeptide(L)'
;MPLSQHTALPHVANAFGTIFIGFGVNALLRPEHALTFFEWAPPTTLPERQLVNSLVHIYGVRDIFMGLAIYAASFYGTRKSLGWTLLAGSAVAYADGAVCWGWGQGHWGHWGYAPLITTVGAVLAGLLD
;
A
#
# COMPACT_ATOMS: atom_id res chain seq x y z
N MET A 1 22.49 19.30 5.47
CA MET A 1 22.41 17.83 5.34
C MET A 1 21.47 17.53 4.19
N PRO A 2 21.79 16.58 3.29
CA PRO A 2 20.85 16.18 2.23
C PRO A 2 19.52 15.74 2.83
N LEU A 3 18.41 16.03 2.15
CA LEU A 3 17.07 15.72 2.65
C LEU A 3 16.90 14.20 2.89
N SER A 4 17.49 13.36 2.04
CA SER A 4 17.50 11.89 2.14
C SER A 4 18.08 11.35 3.45
N GLN A 5 18.94 12.12 4.11
CA GLN A 5 19.61 11.74 5.36
C GLN A 5 18.82 12.12 6.61
N HIS A 6 17.68 12.79 6.47
CA HIS A 6 16.86 13.18 7.61
C HIS A 6 16.39 11.93 8.40
N THR A 7 16.54 11.96 9.73
CA THR A 7 16.27 10.82 10.62
C THR A 7 14.79 10.46 10.71
N ALA A 8 13.88 11.41 10.43
CA ALA A 8 12.45 11.13 10.42
C ALA A 8 11.98 10.26 9.25
N LEU A 9 12.68 10.24 8.10
CA LEU A 9 12.19 9.58 6.89
C LEU A 9 11.97 8.07 7.04
N PRO A 10 12.86 7.28 7.68
CA PRO A 10 12.61 5.86 7.90
C PRO A 10 11.45 5.62 8.87
N HIS A 11 11.23 6.50 9.84
CA HIS A 11 10.07 6.40 10.73
C HIS A 11 8.76 6.61 9.98
N VAL A 12 8.72 7.57 9.07
CA VAL A 12 7.57 7.79 8.17
C VAL A 12 7.39 6.60 7.23
N ALA A 13 8.46 6.05 6.65
CA ALA A 13 8.41 4.84 5.84
C ALA A 13 7.83 3.65 6.62
N ASN A 14 8.28 3.46 7.87
CA ASN A 14 7.79 2.41 8.75
C ASN A 14 6.32 2.58 9.10
N ALA A 15 5.81 3.82 9.21
CA ALA A 15 4.39 4.06 9.38
C ALA A 15 3.58 3.55 8.18
N PHE A 16 4.05 3.77 6.95
CA PHE A 16 3.44 3.16 5.76
C PHE A 16 3.51 1.63 5.84
N GLY A 17 4.66 1.06 6.19
CA GLY A 17 4.79 -0.39 6.39
C GLY A 17 3.74 -0.97 7.35
N THR A 18 3.50 -0.29 8.48
CA THR A 18 2.44 -0.66 9.43
C THR A 18 1.05 -0.58 8.79
N ILE A 19 0.76 0.45 8.00
CA ILE A 19 -0.53 0.64 7.32
C ILE A 19 -0.79 -0.51 6.34
N PHE A 20 0.18 -0.88 5.50
CA PHE A 20 0.07 -2.01 4.58
C PHE A 20 -0.23 -3.33 5.33
N ILE A 21 0.49 -3.60 6.43
CA ILE A 21 0.18 -4.78 7.26
C ILE A 21 -1.23 -4.70 7.84
N GLY A 22 -1.65 -3.52 8.31
CA GLY A 22 -3.00 -3.30 8.83
C GLY A 22 -4.10 -3.58 7.80
N PHE A 23 -3.95 -3.08 6.57
CA PHE A 23 -4.87 -3.39 5.48
C PHE A 23 -4.88 -4.87 5.14
N GLY A 24 -3.72 -5.50 5.07
CA GLY A 24 -3.62 -6.92 4.79
C GLY A 24 -4.26 -7.81 5.86
N VAL A 25 -4.03 -7.51 7.15
CA VAL A 25 -4.71 -8.19 8.27
C VAL A 25 -6.23 -7.96 8.21
N ASN A 26 -6.68 -6.75 7.90
CA ASN A 26 -8.11 -6.48 7.72
C ASN A 26 -8.71 -7.26 6.56
N ALA A 27 -8.01 -7.39 5.42
CA ALA A 27 -8.45 -8.21 4.30
C ALA A 27 -8.56 -9.70 4.66
N LEU A 28 -7.65 -10.23 5.48
CA LEU A 28 -7.70 -11.62 5.94
C LEU A 28 -8.82 -11.90 6.94
N LEU A 29 -9.06 -10.98 7.88
CA LEU A 29 -10.01 -11.20 8.97
C LEU A 29 -11.43 -10.66 8.68
N ARG A 30 -11.54 -9.65 7.81
CA ARG A 30 -12.76 -8.92 7.51
C ARG A 30 -12.83 -8.56 6.01
N PRO A 31 -12.88 -9.56 5.10
CA PRO A 31 -12.80 -9.32 3.65
C PRO A 31 -13.90 -8.40 3.11
N GLU A 32 -15.13 -8.50 3.63
CA GLU A 32 -16.22 -7.60 3.25
C GLU A 32 -15.94 -6.14 3.66
N HIS A 33 -15.29 -5.92 4.79
CA HIS A 33 -14.85 -4.59 5.20
C HIS A 33 -13.68 -4.10 4.35
N ALA A 34 -12.78 -4.96 3.90
CA ALA A 34 -11.70 -4.55 3.00
C ALA A 34 -12.22 -4.05 1.64
N LEU A 35 -13.30 -4.64 1.12
CA LEU A 35 -13.93 -4.19 -0.13
C LEU A 35 -14.47 -2.75 -0.07
N THR A 36 -14.79 -2.24 1.12
CA THR A 36 -15.31 -0.87 1.25
C THR A 36 -14.25 0.19 0.96
N PHE A 37 -12.95 -0.13 1.08
CA PHE A 37 -11.86 0.77 0.68
C PHE A 37 -11.81 0.99 -0.83
N PHE A 38 -12.35 0.05 -1.61
CA PHE A 38 -12.53 0.16 -3.05
C PHE A 38 -13.89 0.76 -3.43
N GLU A 39 -14.76 1.05 -2.45
CA GLU A 39 -16.16 1.44 -2.63
C GLU A 39 -16.97 0.39 -3.44
N TRP A 40 -16.63 -0.88 -3.29
CA TRP A 40 -17.29 -1.98 -3.99
C TRP A 40 -18.31 -2.69 -3.11
N ALA A 41 -19.45 -3.05 -3.71
CA ALA A 41 -20.46 -3.86 -3.04
C ALA A 41 -20.05 -5.34 -3.08
N PRO A 42 -20.18 -6.10 -1.97
CA PRO A 42 -19.92 -7.52 -1.98
C PRO A 42 -20.94 -8.27 -2.85
N PRO A 43 -20.56 -9.38 -3.51
CA PRO A 43 -21.50 -10.18 -4.29
C PRO A 43 -22.63 -10.77 -3.44
N THR A 44 -23.81 -10.90 -4.05
CA THR A 44 -25.01 -11.44 -3.41
C THR A 44 -25.13 -12.95 -3.54
N THR A 45 -24.56 -13.55 -4.58
CA THR A 45 -24.57 -15.01 -4.75
C THR A 45 -23.43 -15.67 -3.97
N LEU A 46 -23.67 -16.89 -3.48
CA LEU A 46 -22.67 -17.63 -2.70
C LEU A 46 -21.39 -17.93 -3.51
N PRO A 47 -21.45 -18.41 -4.77
CA PRO A 47 -20.23 -18.73 -5.53
C PRO A 47 -19.36 -17.51 -5.81
N GLU A 48 -19.97 -16.38 -6.19
CA GLU A 48 -19.24 -15.14 -6.45
C GLU A 48 -18.61 -14.58 -5.17
N ARG A 49 -19.34 -14.62 -4.05
CA ARG A 49 -18.82 -14.20 -2.75
C ARG A 49 -17.61 -15.03 -2.33
N GLN A 50 -17.64 -16.34 -2.53
CA GLN A 50 -16.51 -17.22 -2.22
C GLN A 50 -15.28 -16.88 -3.06
N LEU A 51 -15.46 -16.64 -4.37
CA LEU A 51 -14.38 -16.24 -5.25
C LEU A 51 -13.80 -14.88 -4.84
N VAL A 52 -14.65 -13.87 -4.64
CA VAL A 52 -14.20 -12.51 -4.27
C VAL A 52 -13.48 -12.53 -2.91
N ASN A 53 -14.03 -13.19 -1.89
CA ASN A 53 -13.36 -13.30 -0.60
C ASN A 53 -11.99 -14.01 -0.70
N SER A 54 -11.88 -15.03 -1.56
CA SER A 54 -10.60 -15.71 -1.79
C SER A 54 -9.57 -14.78 -2.44
N LEU A 55 -10.00 -13.94 -3.40
CA LEU A 55 -9.15 -12.93 -4.02
C LEU A 55 -8.76 -11.83 -3.02
N VAL A 56 -9.67 -11.38 -2.17
CA VAL A 56 -9.40 -10.41 -1.10
C VAL A 56 -8.38 -10.98 -0.10
N HIS A 57 -8.45 -12.27 0.25
CA HIS A 57 -7.43 -12.89 1.09
C HIS A 57 -6.05 -12.89 0.42
N ILE A 58 -5.97 -13.23 -0.88
CA ILE A 58 -4.71 -13.20 -1.64
C ILE A 58 -4.15 -11.77 -1.69
N TYR A 59 -5.01 -10.77 -1.91
CA TYR A 59 -4.67 -9.36 -1.79
C TYR A 59 -4.11 -9.03 -0.40
N GLY A 60 -4.78 -9.47 0.66
CA GLY A 60 -4.34 -9.22 2.04
C GLY A 60 -2.96 -9.80 2.36
N VAL A 61 -2.63 -10.99 1.87
CA VAL A 61 -1.27 -11.56 2.00
C VAL A 61 -0.22 -10.69 1.30
N ARG A 62 -0.55 -10.12 0.13
CA ARG A 62 0.37 -9.24 -0.62
C ARG A 62 0.59 -7.92 0.12
N ASP A 63 -0.45 -7.36 0.71
CA ASP A 63 -0.33 -6.15 1.54
C ASP A 63 0.57 -6.38 2.76
N ILE A 64 0.42 -7.53 3.44
CA ILE A 64 1.34 -7.90 4.53
C ILE A 64 2.78 -8.02 4.02
N PHE A 65 2.99 -8.69 2.88
CA PHE A 65 4.32 -8.80 2.25
C PHE A 65 4.92 -7.42 1.96
N MET A 66 4.15 -6.49 1.42
CA MET A 66 4.62 -5.13 1.12
C MET A 66 5.07 -4.40 2.39
N GLY A 67 4.29 -4.47 3.47
CA GLY A 67 4.70 -3.85 4.73
C GLY A 67 5.94 -4.50 5.36
N LEU A 68 6.06 -5.82 5.27
CA LEU A 68 7.28 -6.54 5.70
C LEU A 68 8.49 -6.17 4.84
N ALA A 69 8.32 -6.00 3.53
CA ALA A 69 9.38 -5.56 2.63
C ALA A 69 9.85 -4.13 2.96
N ILE A 70 8.93 -3.23 3.33
CA ILE A 70 9.26 -1.89 3.82
C ILE A 70 10.09 -1.97 5.11
N TYR A 71 9.68 -2.77 6.09
CA TYR A 71 10.46 -2.95 7.32
C TYR A 71 11.83 -3.57 7.05
N ALA A 72 11.91 -4.60 6.20
CA ALA A 72 13.18 -5.21 5.84
C ALA A 72 14.13 -4.18 5.20
N ALA A 73 13.62 -3.36 4.28
CA ALA A 73 14.40 -2.29 3.66
C ALA A 73 14.78 -1.18 4.66
N SER A 74 13.92 -0.87 5.64
CA SER A 74 14.20 0.16 6.65
C SER A 74 15.22 -0.27 7.69
N PHE A 75 15.22 -1.54 8.12
CA PHE A 75 16.09 -2.01 9.20
C PHE A 75 17.40 -2.60 8.70
N TYR A 76 17.41 -3.20 7.51
CA TYR A 76 18.56 -3.92 6.98
C TYR A 76 19.05 -3.38 5.64
N GLY A 77 18.29 -2.50 5.00
CA GLY A 77 18.63 -1.92 3.71
C GLY A 77 19.37 -0.59 3.80
N THR A 78 19.50 0.06 2.63
CA THR A 78 20.00 1.43 2.50
C THR A 78 18.83 2.40 2.36
N ARG A 79 19.07 3.70 2.57
CA ARG A 79 18.07 4.76 2.30
C ARG A 79 17.51 4.65 0.88
N LYS A 80 18.39 4.38 -0.09
CA LYS A 80 18.02 4.21 -1.50
C LYS A 80 17.12 3.00 -1.71
N SER A 81 17.45 1.86 -1.10
CA SER A 81 16.61 0.66 -1.13
C SER A 81 15.23 0.93 -0.54
N LEU A 82 15.16 1.54 0.65
CA LEU A 82 13.89 1.93 1.28
C LEU A 82 13.08 2.90 0.40
N GLY A 83 13.73 3.88 -0.21
CA GLY A 83 13.10 4.81 -1.14
C GLY A 83 12.47 4.11 -2.34
N TRP A 84 13.20 3.20 -3.00
CA TRP A 84 12.67 2.41 -4.10
C TRP A 84 11.56 1.46 -3.70
N THR A 85 11.63 0.86 -2.50
CA THR A 85 10.54 0.04 -1.97
C THR A 85 9.27 0.86 -1.77
N LEU A 86 9.36 2.09 -1.25
CA LEU A 86 8.20 2.99 -1.16
C LEU A 86 7.68 3.42 -2.53
N LEU A 87 8.55 3.73 -3.50
CA LEU A 87 8.14 4.06 -4.86
C LEU A 87 7.38 2.90 -5.51
N ALA A 88 7.86 1.67 -5.35
CA ALA A 88 7.15 0.48 -5.81
C ALA A 88 5.80 0.31 -5.11
N GLY A 89 5.72 0.49 -3.79
CA GLY A 89 4.46 0.45 -3.05
C GLY A 89 3.47 1.56 -3.45
N SER A 90 3.98 2.76 -3.75
CA SER A 90 3.19 3.87 -4.28
C SER A 90 2.63 3.55 -5.67
N ALA A 91 3.40 2.89 -6.54
CA ALA A 91 2.93 2.46 -7.86
C ALA A 91 1.75 1.47 -7.77
N VAL A 92 1.77 0.56 -6.79
CA VAL A 92 0.62 -0.32 -6.50
C VAL A 92 -0.61 0.50 -6.14
N ALA A 93 -0.49 1.47 -5.23
CA ALA A 93 -1.62 2.33 -4.85
C ALA A 93 -2.18 3.15 -6.03
N TYR A 94 -1.32 3.64 -6.94
CA TYR A 94 -1.79 4.29 -8.16
C TYR A 94 -2.55 3.32 -9.08
N ALA A 95 -2.05 2.10 -9.25
CA ALA A 95 -2.68 1.08 -10.06
C ALA A 95 -4.05 0.66 -9.49
N ASP A 96 -4.15 0.47 -8.17
CA ASP A 96 -5.41 0.18 -7.49
C ASP A 96 -6.42 1.32 -7.69
N GLY A 97 -5.98 2.57 -7.54
CA GLY A 97 -6.82 3.73 -7.84
C GLY A 97 -7.24 3.80 -9.31
N ALA A 98 -6.41 3.38 -10.26
CA ALA A 98 -6.78 3.31 -11.68
C ALA A 98 -7.84 2.23 -11.95
N VAL A 99 -7.75 1.08 -11.27
CA VAL A 99 -8.78 0.03 -11.34
C VAL A 99 -10.11 0.55 -10.77
N CYS A 100 -10.07 1.21 -9.60
CA CYS A 100 -11.24 1.86 -9.00
C CYS A 100 -11.83 2.94 -9.92
N TRP A 101 -10.98 3.75 -10.55
CA TRP A 101 -11.42 4.77 -11.51
C TRP A 101 -12.13 4.14 -12.71
N GLY A 102 -11.62 3.01 -13.23
CA GLY A 102 -12.29 2.22 -14.27
C GLY A 102 -13.65 1.65 -13.83
N TRP A 103 -13.86 1.48 -12.52
CA TRP A 103 -15.14 1.12 -11.90
C TRP A 103 -16.07 2.32 -11.65
N GLY A 104 -15.55 3.55 -11.79
CA GLY A 104 -16.31 4.80 -11.66
C GLY A 104 -16.28 5.47 -10.29
N GLN A 105 -15.63 4.87 -9.27
CA GLN A 105 -15.63 5.38 -7.88
C GLN A 105 -14.44 4.81 -7.07
N GLY A 106 -14.26 5.17 -5.79
CA GLY A 106 -13.22 4.60 -4.92
C GLY A 106 -11.76 5.00 -5.18
N HIS A 107 -11.43 5.58 -6.35
CA HIS A 107 -10.04 5.90 -6.72
C HIS A 107 -9.34 6.86 -5.74
N TRP A 108 -10.07 7.78 -5.12
CA TRP A 108 -9.53 8.68 -4.10
C TRP A 108 -9.12 7.97 -2.81
N GLY A 109 -9.70 6.79 -2.52
CA GLY A 109 -9.25 5.92 -1.45
C GLY A 109 -7.78 5.51 -1.58
N HIS A 110 -7.24 5.51 -2.81
CA HIS A 110 -5.83 5.20 -3.08
C HIS A 110 -5.02 6.43 -3.47
N TRP A 111 -5.53 7.25 -4.40
CA TRP A 111 -4.82 8.43 -4.91
C TRP A 111 -4.70 9.56 -3.89
N GLY A 112 -5.49 9.55 -2.81
CA GLY A 112 -5.35 10.50 -1.70
C GLY A 112 -4.03 10.36 -0.93
N TYR A 113 -3.49 9.14 -0.82
CA TYR A 113 -2.24 8.88 -0.07
C TYR A 113 -1.06 8.44 -0.96
N ALA A 114 -1.31 7.91 -2.16
CA ALA A 114 -0.25 7.47 -3.07
C ALA A 114 0.85 8.52 -3.31
N PRO A 115 0.54 9.82 -3.53
CA PRO A 115 1.55 10.88 -3.71
C PRO A 115 2.43 11.12 -2.48
N LEU A 116 1.91 10.90 -1.27
CA LEU A 116 2.69 11.03 -0.04
C LEU A 116 3.78 9.96 0.02
N ILE A 117 3.41 8.71 -0.31
CA ILE A 117 4.37 7.60 -0.41
C ILE A 117 5.40 7.90 -1.52
N THR A 118 4.95 8.41 -2.68
CA THR A 118 5.87 8.80 -3.78
C THR A 118 6.90 9.80 -3.31
N THR A 119 6.46 10.85 -2.60
CA THR A 119 7.32 11.95 -2.16
C THR A 119 8.37 11.46 -1.17
N VAL A 120 7.95 10.71 -0.14
CA VAL A 120 8.88 10.14 0.85
C VAL A 120 9.85 9.17 0.19
N GLY A 121 9.37 8.33 -0.74
CA GLY A 121 10.19 7.42 -1.53
C GLY A 121 11.23 8.14 -2.40
N ALA A 122 10.83 9.20 -3.10
CA ALA A 122 11.71 10.00 -3.96
C ALA A 122 12.82 10.71 -3.17
N VAL A 123 12.47 11.30 -2.01
CA VAL A 123 13.46 11.91 -1.11
C VAL A 123 14.43 10.86 -0.59
N LEU A 124 13.94 9.71 -0.09
CA LEU A 124 14.80 8.61 0.40
C LEU A 124 15.71 8.02 -0.70
N ALA A 125 15.24 8.00 -1.94
CA ALA A 125 16.00 7.56 -3.10
C ALA A 125 17.09 8.56 -3.55
N GLY A 126 17.07 9.78 -3.01
CA GLY A 126 17.99 10.87 -3.36
C GLY A 126 17.64 11.54 -4.70
N LEU A 127 16.37 11.45 -5.14
CA LEU A 127 15.91 12.09 -6.39
C LEU A 127 15.59 13.58 -6.20
N LEU A 128 15.52 14.04 -4.96
CA LEU A 128 15.13 15.39 -4.55
C LEU A 128 16.12 15.99 -3.52
N ASP A 129 17.37 15.53 -3.56
CA ASP A 129 18.43 15.89 -2.60
C ASP A 129 19.13 17.23 -2.89
#